data_AF-A0A922XKA2-F1
#
_entry.id   AF-A0A922XKA2-F1
#
_cell.length_a   1.000
_cell.length_b   1.000
_cell.length_c   1.000
_cell.angle_alpha   90.00
_cell.angle_beta   90.00
_cell.angle_gamma   90.00
#
_symmetry.space_group_name_H-M   'P 1'
#
loop_
_entity.id
_entity.type
_entity.pdbx_description
1 polymer ?
#
loop_
_entity_poly.entity_id
_entity_poly.type
_entity_poly.pdbx_seq_one_letter_code
_entity_poly.pdbx_strand_id
1 'polypeptide(L)'
;YGDLFVFWDKLFNTFQKEEEEPVYGLTHPIKSNSFMWQHFHYFMEMLEGMRRADGWRAKLKIVFGKPEDLDQNIRKDLEVIFLPHKRQLKPTFRFKAYLTTQIALCLTTLFALILFINYLNSTEKWFIALLIVITLINCGALLEKRSWIFHLEYTRLLLMTGLISYEWDSPELFVLSLIFVLLSSSSLNVQKWYFRFVYH
;
A
#
# COMPACT_ATOMS: atom_id res chain seq x y z
N TYR A 1 -20.64 -12.17 0.84
CA TYR A 1 -19.89 -13.19 1.62
C TYR A 1 -20.54 -14.58 1.52
N GLY A 2 -21.20 -14.94 0.40
CA GLY A 2 -21.86 -16.25 0.23
C GLY A 2 -21.08 -17.26 -0.61
N ASP A 3 -20.15 -16.82 -1.46
CA ASP A 3 -19.43 -17.72 -2.38
C ASP A 3 -18.41 -18.66 -1.72
N LEU A 4 -17.99 -18.40 -0.48
CA LEU A 4 -16.98 -19.21 0.20
C LEU A 4 -17.56 -20.44 0.94
N PHE A 5 -18.89 -20.54 1.08
CA PHE A 5 -19.53 -21.46 2.05
C PHE A 5 -20.36 -22.60 1.47
N VAL A 6 -20.50 -22.71 0.15
CA VAL A 6 -21.27 -23.81 -0.49
C VAL A 6 -20.69 -25.20 -0.19
N PHE A 7 -19.38 -25.29 0.12
CA PHE A 7 -18.72 -26.54 0.46
C PHE A 7 -19.21 -27.15 1.78
N TRP A 8 -19.44 -26.32 2.81
CA TRP A 8 -19.85 -26.80 4.13
C TRP A 8 -21.33 -27.20 4.18
N ASP A 9 -22.22 -26.49 3.47
CA ASP A 9 -23.65 -26.82 3.39
C ASP A 9 -23.93 -28.17 2.71
N LYS A 10 -23.07 -28.58 1.77
CA LYS A 10 -23.17 -29.91 1.14
C LYS A 10 -22.74 -31.04 2.07
N LEU A 11 -21.84 -30.78 3.03
CA LEU A 11 -21.38 -31.79 3.98
C LEU A 11 -22.42 -32.07 5.07
N PHE A 12 -23.17 -31.04 5.48
CA PHE A 12 -24.22 -31.14 6.51
C PHE A 12 -25.64 -31.29 5.93
N ASN A 13 -25.76 -31.39 4.60
CA ASN A 13 -27.02 -31.58 3.88
C ASN A 13 -28.08 -30.49 4.14
N THR A 14 -27.64 -29.28 4.49
CA THR A 14 -28.45 -28.08 4.76
C THR A 14 -28.56 -27.15 3.56
N PHE A 15 -28.08 -27.59 2.39
CA PHE A 15 -28.04 -26.77 1.18
C PHE A 15 -29.45 -26.43 0.69
N GLN A 16 -29.81 -25.15 0.78
CA GLN A 16 -31.05 -24.61 0.22
C GLN A 16 -30.71 -23.83 -1.05
N LYS A 17 -31.29 -24.25 -2.18
CA LYS A 17 -31.09 -23.60 -3.48
C LYS A 17 -31.78 -22.23 -3.44
N GLU A 18 -31.04 -21.15 -3.61
CA GLU A 18 -31.60 -19.81 -3.82
C GLU A 18 -32.36 -19.81 -5.17
N GLU A 19 -33.69 -19.62 -5.13
CA GLU A 19 -34.57 -19.67 -6.33
C GLU A 19 -34.76 -18.29 -6.99
N GLU A 20 -34.35 -17.20 -6.36
CA GLU A 20 -34.42 -15.86 -6.92
C GLU A 20 -33.02 -15.33 -7.15
N GLU A 21 -32.67 -15.04 -8.41
CA GLU A 21 -31.44 -14.34 -8.75
C GLU A 21 -31.51 -12.92 -8.17
N PRO A 22 -30.69 -12.57 -7.17
CA PRO A 22 -30.62 -11.19 -6.72
C PRO A 22 -30.05 -10.35 -7.86
N VAL A 23 -30.86 -9.40 -8.35
CA VAL A 23 -30.40 -8.39 -9.31
C VAL A 23 -29.44 -7.44 -8.60
N TYR A 24 -28.18 -7.85 -8.48
CA TYR A 24 -27.09 -7.01 -7.99
C TYR A 24 -26.62 -6.07 -9.09
N GLY A 25 -27.48 -5.13 -9.45
CA GLY A 25 -27.10 -3.93 -10.17
C GLY A 25 -26.66 -2.87 -9.17
N LEU A 26 -25.36 -2.68 -8.99
CA LEU A 26 -24.86 -1.44 -8.38
C LEU A 26 -25.35 -0.26 -9.26
N THR A 27 -26.38 0.49 -8.85
CA THR A 27 -26.86 1.70 -9.55
C THR A 27 -25.78 2.78 -9.63
N HIS A 28 -24.75 2.67 -8.81
CA HIS A 28 -23.51 3.41 -8.96
C HIS A 28 -22.34 2.43 -9.04
N PRO A 29 -21.60 2.36 -10.16
CA PRO A 29 -20.32 1.67 -10.16
C PRO A 29 -19.47 2.30 -9.06
N ILE A 30 -18.91 1.48 -8.18
CA ILE A 30 -17.94 1.96 -7.19
C ILE A 30 -16.68 2.33 -7.99
N LYS A 31 -16.62 3.58 -8.47
CA LYS A 31 -15.68 4.01 -9.51
C LYS A 31 -14.24 4.20 -9.01
N SER A 32 -13.98 4.12 -7.70
CA SER A 32 -12.64 4.27 -7.13
C SER A 32 -12.45 3.48 -5.83
N ASN A 33 -12.09 2.20 -5.95
CA ASN A 33 -11.54 1.41 -4.83
C ASN A 33 -10.04 1.65 -4.74
N SER A 34 -9.64 2.83 -4.25
CA SER A 34 -8.24 3.01 -3.87
C SER A 34 -7.97 2.21 -2.60
N PHE A 35 -7.08 1.22 -2.70
CA PHE A 35 -6.64 0.41 -1.56
C PHE A 35 -6.04 1.29 -0.44
N MET A 36 -5.23 2.28 -0.83
CA MET A 36 -4.57 3.19 0.10
C MET A 36 -5.59 4.11 0.77
N TRP A 37 -6.55 4.65 0.03
CA TRP A 37 -7.64 5.42 0.61
C TRP A 37 -8.45 4.56 1.59
N GLN A 38 -8.84 3.35 1.22
CA GLN A 38 -9.61 2.46 2.10
C GLN A 38 -8.90 2.17 3.43
N HIS A 39 -7.57 2.04 3.45
CA HIS A 39 -6.81 1.82 4.67
C HIS A 39 -6.48 3.10 5.45
N PHE A 40 -6.23 4.21 4.76
CA PHE A 40 -5.67 5.42 5.38
C PHE A 40 -6.63 6.61 5.48
N HIS A 41 -7.81 6.57 4.83
CA HIS A 41 -8.78 7.68 4.86
C HIS A 41 -9.10 8.13 6.28
N TYR A 42 -9.36 7.18 7.18
CA TYR A 42 -9.70 7.48 8.56
C TYR A 42 -8.57 8.23 9.29
N PHE A 43 -7.31 7.84 9.09
CA PHE A 43 -6.17 8.54 9.67
C PHE A 43 -6.03 9.96 9.11
N MET A 44 -6.28 10.16 7.81
CA MET A 44 -6.26 11.48 7.18
C MET A 44 -7.40 12.37 7.68
N GLU A 45 -8.61 11.81 7.82
CA GLU A 45 -9.76 12.50 8.37
C GLU A 45 -9.50 12.94 9.82
N MET A 46 -8.90 12.07 10.64
CA MET A 46 -8.52 12.39 12.01
C MET A 46 -7.45 13.49 12.08
N LEU A 47 -6.42 13.43 11.22
CA LEU A 47 -5.38 14.46 11.13
C LEU A 47 -5.95 15.82 10.73
N GLU A 48 -6.82 15.85 9.72
CA GLU A 48 -7.45 17.08 9.23
C GLU A 48 -8.46 17.61 10.27
N GLY A 49 -9.19 16.74 10.96
CA GLY A 49 -10.04 17.11 12.09
C GLY A 49 -9.23 17.73 13.23
N MET A 50 -8.09 17.15 13.60
CA MET A 50 -7.18 17.74 14.59
C MET A 50 -6.59 19.08 14.14
N ARG A 51 -6.45 19.30 12.83
CA ARG A 51 -5.96 20.56 12.26
C ARG A 51 -7.04 21.65 12.31
N ARG A 52 -8.30 21.30 12.06
CA ARG A 52 -9.46 22.22 12.10
C ARG A 52 -9.96 22.48 13.52
N ALA A 53 -9.63 21.61 14.48
CA ALA A 53 -10.05 21.76 15.87
C ALA A 53 -9.15 22.74 16.65
N ASP A 54 -9.76 23.77 17.21
CA ASP A 54 -9.11 24.71 18.11
C ASP A 54 -9.01 24.15 19.54
N GLY A 55 -7.77 24.09 20.04
CA GLY A 55 -7.48 23.66 21.40
C GLY A 55 -7.16 22.18 21.57
N TRP A 56 -6.32 21.89 22.55
CA TRP A 56 -5.65 20.59 22.73
C TRP A 56 -6.62 19.54 23.28
N ARG A 57 -7.63 19.99 24.05
CA ARG A 57 -8.75 19.14 24.50
C ARG A 57 -9.62 18.66 23.33
N ALA A 58 -9.87 19.51 22.34
CA ALA A 58 -10.64 19.13 21.16
C ALA A 58 -9.87 18.11 20.31
N LYS A 59 -8.54 18.29 20.17
CA LYS A 59 -7.67 17.30 19.49
C LYS A 59 -7.67 15.94 20.18
N LEU A 60 -7.56 15.91 21.52
CA LEU A 60 -7.65 14.67 22.28
C LEU A 60 -9.04 14.02 22.14
N LYS A 61 -10.11 14.82 22.15
CA LYS A 61 -11.46 14.32 21.92
C LYS A 61 -11.63 13.71 20.52
N ILE A 62 -10.91 14.20 19.51
CA ILE A 62 -10.93 13.61 18.16
C ILE A 62 -10.18 12.27 18.12
N VAL A 63 -9.02 12.16 18.79
CA VAL A 63 -8.22 10.93 18.80
C VAL A 63 -8.89 9.80 19.61
N PHE A 64 -9.57 10.15 20.70
CA PHE A 64 -10.23 9.18 21.59
C PHE A 64 -11.76 9.15 21.44
N GLY A 65 -12.32 9.97 20.55
CA GLY A 65 -13.75 10.09 20.31
C GLY A 65 -14.26 9.09 19.28
N LYS A 66 -15.58 9.08 19.07
CA LYS A 66 -16.19 8.20 18.08
C LYS A 66 -16.02 8.81 16.68
N PRO A 67 -16.02 8.00 15.60
CA PRO A 67 -16.01 8.49 14.23
C PRO A 67 -17.16 9.47 13.93
N GLU A 68 -18.28 9.35 14.65
CA GLU A 68 -19.45 10.22 14.56
C GLU A 68 -19.18 11.65 15.05
N ASP A 69 -18.20 11.84 15.93
CA ASP A 69 -17.81 13.16 16.44
C ASP A 69 -16.97 13.97 15.41
N LEU A 70 -16.55 13.32 14.32
CA LEU A 70 -15.74 13.92 13.26
C LEU A 70 -16.64 14.55 12.20
N ASP A 71 -16.31 15.77 11.77
CA ASP A 71 -17.06 16.46 10.72
C ASP A 71 -17.02 15.65 9.41
N GLN A 72 -18.18 15.14 8.98
CA GLN A 72 -18.31 14.33 7.78
C GLN A 72 -17.96 15.08 6.49
N ASN A 73 -17.90 16.42 6.53
CA ASN A 73 -17.44 17.22 5.39
C ASN A 73 -15.95 17.03 5.12
N ILE A 74 -15.14 16.74 6.15
CA ILE A 74 -13.70 16.48 6.01
C ILE A 74 -13.47 15.32 5.04
N ARG A 75 -14.25 14.25 5.16
CA ARG A 75 -14.16 13.11 4.25
C ARG A 75 -14.43 13.50 2.81
N LYS A 76 -15.49 14.28 2.55
CA LYS A 76 -15.84 14.73 1.20
C LYS A 76 -14.74 15.61 0.59
N ASP A 77 -14.19 16.53 1.38
CA ASP A 77 -13.08 17.40 0.97
C ASP A 77 -11.85 16.56 0.57
N LEU A 78 -11.49 15.58 1.41
CA LEU A 78 -10.37 14.71 1.17
C LEU A 78 -10.60 13.76 -0.02
N GLU A 79 -11.81 13.24 -0.24
CA GLU A 79 -12.11 12.40 -1.40
C GLU A 79 -11.90 13.16 -2.73
N VAL A 80 -12.27 14.43 -2.80
CA VAL A 80 -12.03 15.26 -3.99
C VAL A 80 -10.53 15.45 -4.26
N ILE A 81 -9.73 15.62 -3.20
CA ILE A 81 -8.28 15.84 -3.29
C ILE A 81 -7.54 14.54 -3.61
N PHE A 82 -7.89 13.45 -2.92
CA PHE A 82 -7.13 12.20 -2.92
C PHE A 82 -7.63 11.18 -3.95
N LEU A 83 -8.91 11.24 -4.37
CA LEU A 83 -9.51 10.34 -5.37
C LEU A 83 -9.99 11.10 -6.62
N PRO A 84 -9.12 11.81 -7.37
CA PRO A 84 -9.50 12.29 -8.68
C PRO A 84 -9.90 11.10 -9.55
N HIS A 85 -10.98 11.24 -10.31
CA HIS A 85 -11.58 10.18 -11.13
C HIS A 85 -10.59 9.67 -12.19
N LYS A 86 -9.74 8.71 -11.83
CA LYS A 86 -8.69 8.19 -12.71
C LYS A 86 -9.30 7.24 -13.73
N ARG A 87 -8.91 7.42 -15.00
CA ARG A 87 -9.27 6.53 -16.12
C ARG A 87 -8.82 5.10 -15.79
N GLN A 88 -9.76 4.15 -15.73
CA GLN A 88 -9.46 2.74 -15.51
C GLN A 88 -8.79 2.15 -16.76
N LEU A 89 -7.45 2.24 -16.81
CA LEU A 89 -6.65 1.55 -17.82
C LEU A 89 -6.57 0.07 -17.46
N LYS A 90 -6.97 -0.81 -18.40
CA LYS A 90 -6.90 -2.26 -18.23
C LYS A 90 -5.47 -2.69 -17.83
N PRO A 91 -5.29 -3.48 -16.77
CA PRO A 91 -3.96 -3.90 -16.32
C PRO A 91 -3.31 -4.78 -17.39
N THR A 92 -2.09 -4.42 -17.80
CA THR A 92 -1.27 -5.21 -18.73
C THR A 92 -0.75 -6.47 -18.04
N PHE A 93 -0.38 -7.49 -18.81
CA PHE A 93 0.22 -8.72 -18.27
C PHE A 93 1.50 -8.42 -17.47
N ARG A 94 2.35 -7.53 -17.98
CA ARG A 94 3.59 -7.11 -17.30
C ARG A 94 3.33 -6.47 -15.94
N PHE A 95 2.33 -5.58 -15.87
CA PHE A 95 1.93 -4.97 -14.61
C PHE A 95 1.52 -6.02 -13.58
N LYS A 96 0.68 -7.00 -14.00
CA LYS A 96 0.25 -8.09 -13.12
C LYS A 96 1.44 -8.94 -12.67
N ALA A 97 2.31 -9.34 -13.61
CA ALA A 97 3.49 -10.12 -13.29
C ALA A 97 4.41 -9.38 -12.30
N TYR A 98 4.70 -8.10 -12.55
CA TYR A 98 5.52 -7.27 -11.67
C TYR A 98 4.93 -7.18 -10.25
N LEU A 99 3.65 -6.85 -10.14
CA LEU A 99 2.95 -6.76 -8.86
C LEU A 99 2.95 -8.11 -8.13
N THR A 100 2.63 -9.20 -8.83
CA THR A 100 2.63 -10.55 -8.24
C THR A 100 4.02 -10.96 -7.77
N THR A 101 5.08 -10.67 -8.53
CA THR A 101 6.46 -10.92 -8.12
C THR A 101 6.83 -10.11 -6.88
N GLN A 102 6.43 -8.83 -6.79
CA GLN A 102 6.68 -8.01 -5.60
C GLN A 102 5.97 -8.54 -4.36
N ILE A 103 4.70 -8.93 -4.48
CA ILE A 103 3.94 -9.51 -3.38
C ILE A 103 4.54 -10.85 -2.95
N ALA A 104 4.88 -11.72 -3.91
CA ALA A 104 5.52 -13.00 -3.62
C ALA A 104 6.85 -12.81 -2.89
N LEU A 105 7.70 -11.89 -3.37
CA LEU A 105 8.97 -11.56 -2.72
C LEU A 105 8.75 -11.03 -1.30
N CYS A 106 7.78 -10.13 -1.10
CA CYS A 106 7.44 -9.60 0.22
C CYS A 106 7.01 -10.70 1.19
N LEU A 107 6.19 -11.66 0.73
CA LEU A 107 5.77 -12.82 1.52
C LEU A 107 6.94 -13.74 1.84
N THR A 108 7.81 -14.02 0.87
CA THR A 108 9.02 -14.82 1.08
C THR A 108 9.96 -14.16 2.09
N THR A 109 10.19 -12.85 1.99
CA THR A 109 11.03 -12.10 2.94
C THR A 109 10.42 -12.11 4.34
N LEU A 110 9.11 -11.93 4.47
CA LEU A 110 8.42 -12.01 5.76
C LEU A 110 8.52 -13.42 6.38
N PHE A 111 8.35 -14.46 5.57
CA PHE A 111 8.52 -15.84 6.01
C PHE A 111 9.96 -16.13 6.46
N ALA A 112 10.96 -15.65 5.71
CA ALA A 112 12.36 -15.77 6.08
C ALA A 112 12.68 -15.03 7.40
N LEU A 113 12.15 -13.82 7.60
CA LEU A 113 12.32 -13.08 8.85
C LEU A 113 11.80 -13.89 10.05
N ILE A 114 10.65 -14.54 9.92
CA ILE A 114 10.08 -15.38 10.98
C ILE A 114 10.97 -16.60 11.25
N LEU A 115 11.44 -17.30 10.21
CA LEU A 115 12.31 -18.47 10.36
C LEU A 115 13.65 -18.13 11.01
N PHE A 116 14.24 -16.99 10.64
CA PHE A 116 15.58 -16.58 11.09
C PHE A 116 15.57 -15.56 12.24
N ILE A 117 14.42 -15.29 12.86
CA ILE A 117 14.30 -14.24 13.89
C ILE A 117 15.24 -14.44 15.09
N ASN A 118 15.60 -15.69 15.39
CA ASN A 118 16.50 -16.02 16.49
C ASN A 118 17.99 -15.86 16.13
N TYR A 119 18.32 -15.88 14.84
CA TYR A 119 19.68 -15.72 14.34
C TYR A 119 20.05 -14.26 14.01
N LEU A 120 19.03 -13.43 13.76
CA LEU A 120 19.21 -12.03 13.40
C LEU A 120 19.44 -11.14 14.63
N ASN A 121 20.25 -10.11 14.46
CA ASN A 121 20.43 -9.04 15.43
C ASN A 121 19.17 -8.16 15.54
N SER A 122 19.02 -7.43 16.64
CA SER A 122 17.90 -6.49 16.80
C SER A 122 17.87 -5.43 15.70
N THR A 123 19.04 -4.96 15.25
CA THR A 123 19.17 -3.98 14.18
C THR A 123 18.65 -4.52 12.85
N GLU A 124 19.07 -5.73 12.46
CA GLU A 124 18.64 -6.39 11.22
C GLU A 124 17.12 -6.61 11.20
N LYS A 125 16.53 -7.03 12.33
CA LYS A 125 15.07 -7.21 12.44
C LYS A 125 14.31 -5.93 12.13
N TRP A 126 14.70 -4.81 12.74
CA TRP A 126 14.05 -3.52 12.49
C TRP A 126 14.24 -3.04 11.05
N PHE A 127 15.43 -3.25 10.47
CA PHE A 127 15.68 -2.90 9.06
C PHE A 127 14.84 -3.72 8.10
N ILE A 128 14.79 -5.05 8.26
CA ILE A 128 13.99 -5.94 7.41
C ILE A 128 12.49 -5.65 7.58
N ALA A 129 12.03 -5.38 8.80
CA ALA A 129 10.64 -4.99 9.05
C ALA A 129 10.28 -3.69 8.32
N LEU A 130 11.14 -2.67 8.39
CA LEU A 130 10.96 -1.41 7.68
C LEU A 130 10.94 -1.61 6.15
N LEU A 131 11.78 -2.51 5.63
CA LEU A 131 11.81 -2.88 4.23
C LEU A 131 10.50 -3.53 3.76
N ILE A 132 9.92 -4.42 4.57
CA ILE A 132 8.63 -5.06 4.30
C ILE A 132 7.53 -4.00 4.22
N VAL A 133 7.47 -3.08 5.20
CA VAL A 133 6.48 -1.99 5.24
C VAL A 133 6.57 -1.12 3.98
N ILE A 134 7.77 -0.70 3.58
CA ILE A 134 7.95 0.12 2.37
C ILE A 134 7.57 -0.64 1.11
N THR A 135 7.86 -1.94 1.04
CA THR A 135 7.46 -2.78 -0.10
C THR A 135 5.94 -2.90 -0.20
N LEU A 136 5.23 -3.04 0.93
CA LEU A 136 3.76 -3.04 0.97
C LEU A 136 3.17 -1.71 0.53
N ILE A 137 3.72 -0.58 1.01
CA ILE A 137 3.29 0.76 0.58
C ILE A 137 3.51 0.91 -0.93
N ASN A 138 4.62 0.40 -1.45
CA ASN A 138 4.90 0.42 -2.88
C ASN A 138 3.86 -0.38 -3.69
N CYS A 139 3.54 -1.62 -3.28
CA CYS A 139 2.47 -2.41 -3.89
C CYS A 139 1.12 -1.67 -3.91
N GLY A 140 0.75 -1.02 -2.80
CA GLY A 140 -0.47 -0.20 -2.71
C GLY A 140 -0.44 1.01 -3.65
N ALA A 141 0.69 1.73 -3.68
CA ALA A 141 0.88 2.88 -4.56
C ALA A 141 0.84 2.48 -6.04
N LEU A 142 1.42 1.33 -6.38
CA LEU A 142 1.48 0.74 -7.71
C LEU A 142 0.09 0.40 -8.27
N LEU A 143 -0.76 -0.21 -7.44
CA LEU A 143 -2.18 -0.48 -7.73
C LEU A 143 -2.96 0.81 -8.03
N GLU A 144 -2.65 1.89 -7.33
CA GLU A 144 -3.33 3.17 -7.46
C GLU A 144 -2.72 4.12 -8.52
N LYS A 145 -1.65 3.68 -9.19
CA LYS A 145 -0.93 4.45 -10.22
C LYS A 145 -0.57 5.85 -9.74
N ARG A 146 -0.02 5.94 -8.53
CA ARG A 146 0.38 7.21 -7.93
C ARG A 146 1.70 7.72 -8.55
N SER A 147 1.83 9.03 -8.73
CA SER A 147 3.04 9.63 -9.34
C SER A 147 4.29 9.53 -8.45
N TRP A 148 4.11 9.40 -7.13
CA TRP A 148 5.19 9.32 -6.15
C TRP A 148 5.80 7.91 -5.98
N ILE A 149 5.27 6.88 -6.68
CA ILE A 149 5.83 5.50 -6.64
C ILE A 149 7.33 5.49 -6.94
N PHE A 150 7.76 6.34 -7.88
CA PHE A 150 9.16 6.47 -8.28
C PHE A 150 10.09 6.74 -7.07
N HIS A 151 9.66 7.60 -6.14
CA HIS A 151 10.44 7.92 -4.95
C HIS A 151 10.48 6.72 -3.98
N LEU A 152 9.37 5.99 -3.85
CA LEU A 152 9.29 4.79 -3.01
C LEU A 152 10.19 3.66 -3.50
N GLU A 153 10.36 3.52 -4.82
CA GLU A 153 11.30 2.54 -5.37
C GLU A 153 12.75 2.88 -5.04
N TYR A 154 13.14 4.16 -5.09
CA TYR A 154 14.48 4.55 -4.65
C TYR A 154 14.69 4.35 -3.16
N THR A 155 13.72 4.70 -2.33
CA THR A 155 13.85 4.43 -0.89
C THR A 155 14.00 2.94 -0.62
N ARG A 156 13.29 2.08 -1.37
CA ARG A 156 13.44 0.62 -1.26
C ARG A 156 14.82 0.15 -1.71
N LEU A 157 15.34 0.66 -2.84
CA LEU A 157 16.69 0.30 -3.33
C LEU A 157 17.79 0.76 -2.36
N LEU A 158 17.65 1.95 -1.79
CA LEU A 158 18.57 2.49 -0.81
C LEU A 158 18.57 1.65 0.47
N LEU A 159 17.42 1.16 0.92
CA LEU A 159 17.32 0.28 2.08
C LEU A 159 17.89 -1.13 1.82
N MET A 160 17.65 -1.69 0.63
CA MET A 160 18.24 -2.97 0.22
C MET A 160 19.77 -2.90 0.21
N THR A 161 20.32 -1.84 -0.40
CA THR A 161 21.77 -1.64 -0.45
C THR A 161 22.36 -1.26 0.90
N GLY A 162 21.61 -0.56 1.76
CA GLY A 162 21.98 -0.29 3.15
C GLY A 162 22.09 -1.57 3.99
N LEU A 163 21.15 -2.51 3.83
CA LEU A 163 21.24 -3.83 4.48
C LEU A 163 22.49 -4.61 4.03
N ILE A 164 22.75 -4.66 2.72
CA ILE A 164 23.93 -5.36 2.18
C ILE A 164 25.23 -4.71 2.68
N SER A 165 25.28 -3.37 2.69
CA SER A 165 26.44 -2.62 3.17
C SER A 165 26.71 -2.87 4.66
N TYR A 166 25.66 -2.97 5.48
CA TYR A 166 25.75 -3.31 6.90
C TYR A 166 26.29 -4.72 7.13
N GLU A 167 25.79 -5.71 6.40
CA GLU A 167 26.25 -7.11 6.50
C GLU A 167 27.71 -7.28 6.04
N TRP A 168 28.16 -6.48 5.08
CA TRP A 168 29.49 -6.59 4.46
C TRP A 168 30.51 -5.60 5.02
N ASP A 169 30.15 -4.83 6.05
CA ASP A 169 30.96 -3.77 6.68
C ASP A 169 31.64 -2.82 5.66
N SER A 170 30.95 -2.58 4.53
CA SER A 170 31.49 -1.85 3.39
C SER A 170 30.66 -0.59 3.14
N PRO A 171 31.02 0.56 3.76
CA PRO A 171 30.25 1.80 3.60
C PRO A 171 30.30 2.33 2.17
N GLU A 172 31.28 1.91 1.37
CA GLU A 172 31.44 2.29 -0.03
C GLU A 172 30.24 1.87 -0.90
N LEU A 173 29.66 0.68 -0.66
CA LEU A 173 28.50 0.19 -1.42
C LEU A 173 27.26 1.07 -1.18
N PHE A 174 27.09 1.57 0.04
CA PHE A 174 26.00 2.47 0.38
C PHE A 174 26.21 3.86 -0.25
N VAL A 175 27.44 4.38 -0.24
CA VAL A 175 27.74 5.68 -0.87
C VAL A 175 27.53 5.60 -2.38
N LEU A 176 27.96 4.51 -3.03
CA LEU A 176 27.75 4.29 -4.45
C LEU A 176 26.27 4.18 -4.82
N SER A 177 25.48 3.46 -4.01
CA SER A 177 24.03 3.36 -4.25
C SER A 177 23.34 4.71 -4.06
N LEU A 178 23.76 5.51 -3.09
CA LEU A 178 23.25 6.85 -2.84
C LEU A 178 23.56 7.80 -4.00
N ILE A 179 24.80 7.77 -4.53
CA ILE A 179 25.18 8.54 -5.72
C ILE A 179 24.35 8.11 -6.94
N PHE A 180 24.16 6.80 -7.14
CA PHE A 180 23.35 6.27 -8.23
C PHE A 180 21.88 6.71 -8.15
N VAL A 181 21.30 6.71 -6.95
CA VAL A 181 19.94 7.20 -6.68
C VAL A 181 19.83 8.70 -6.97
N LEU A 182 20.80 9.51 -6.53
CA LEU A 182 20.80 10.96 -6.78
C LEU A 182 20.91 11.29 -8.27
N LEU A 183 21.82 10.64 -8.98
CA LEU A 183 21.98 10.80 -10.43
C LEU A 183 20.70 10.39 -11.17
N SER A 184 20.12 9.25 -10.81
CA SER A 184 18.91 8.75 -11.47
C SER A 184 17.67 9.59 -11.16
N SER A 185 17.56 10.13 -9.94
CA SER A 185 16.43 11.00 -9.55
C SER A 185 16.45 12.36 -10.26
N SER A 186 17.64 12.89 -10.60
CA SER A 186 17.77 14.12 -11.37
C SER A 186 17.34 13.98 -12.84
N SER A 187 17.24 12.74 -13.36
CA SER A 187 16.91 12.46 -14.75
C SER A 187 15.41 12.21 -14.94
N LEU A 188 14.69 13.21 -15.47
CA LEU A 188 13.27 13.11 -15.85
C LEU A 188 12.98 11.97 -16.86
N ASN A 189 14.01 11.51 -17.59
CA ASN A 189 13.88 10.40 -18.53
C ASN A 189 13.68 9.06 -17.83
N VAL A 190 14.28 8.84 -16.66
CA VAL A 190 14.19 7.59 -15.92
C VAL A 190 12.78 7.42 -15.36
N GLN A 191 12.18 8.50 -14.88
CA GLN A 191 10.79 8.50 -14.42
C GLN A 191 9.82 8.11 -15.56
N LYS A 192 9.97 8.71 -16.76
CA LYS A 192 9.15 8.36 -17.93
C LYS A 192 9.37 6.92 -18.39
N TRP A 193 10.62 6.44 -18.36
CA TRP A 193 10.95 5.06 -18.70
C TRP A 193 10.31 4.07 -17.73
N TYR A 194 10.38 4.35 -16.42
CA TYR A 194 9.74 3.54 -15.39
C TYR A 194 8.23 3.41 -15.62
N PHE A 195 7.54 4.53 -15.83
CA PHE A 195 6.10 4.50 -16.10
C PHE A 195 5.76 3.73 -17.39
N ARG A 196 6.60 3.85 -18.43
CA ARG A 196 6.45 3.08 -19.66
C ARG A 196 6.69 1.59 -19.45
N PHE A 197 7.68 1.21 -18.65
CA PHE A 197 8.00 -0.19 -18.39
C PHE A 197 6.90 -0.89 -17.57
N VAL A 198 6.39 -0.21 -16.55
CA VAL A 198 5.40 -0.77 -15.62
C VAL A 198 3.99 -0.79 -16.19
N TYR A 199 3.60 0.25 -16.93
CA TYR A 199 2.20 0.44 -17.36
C TYR A 199 1.95 0.19 -18.86
N HIS A 200 2.98 -0.02 -19.70
CA HIS A 200 2.87 -0.26 -21.15
C HIS A 200 3.48 -1.60 -21.60
#